data_AF-B0RXC0-F1
#
_entry.id   AF-B0RXC0-F1
#
_cell.length_a   1.000
_cell.length_b   1.000
_cell.length_c   1.000
_cell.angle_alpha   90.00
_cell.angle_beta   90.00
_cell.angle_gamma   90.00
#
_symmetry.space_group_name_H-M   'P 1'
#
loop_
_entity.id
_entity.type
_entity.pdbx_description
1 polymer ?
#
loop_
_entity_poly.entity_id
_entity_poly.type
_entity_poly.pdbx_seq_one_letter_code
_entity_poly.pdbx_strand_id
1 'polypeptide(L)'
;MKKQWAAVTGAFVLAASMAAQAQDRGNLLQQIGRAITGTQQASMDRGKSPYLDPQGTYWDLDQDELAGAQHIRAGLASTASAGYHTCDARLIASTRSSYRLSKAEREQCLYGEWLIDTKRNGPNGITAQQPQAIERKYGAAFDARAERFRGIQRFALRPNIVDQPSYDRQRGTLDIYVPIPWITGFQVEGITGEGFVPTSARSERSVWTPQHAGHFHLPIRMSESEATGLFRQGRDAKDDLVVFTVKRVWIENGSPRAGVEVERVQVGYRNEVIGVDLAKQKKGES
;
A
#
# COMPACT_ATOMS: atom_id res chain seq x y z
N MET A 1 17.36 -15.14 -1.96
CA MET A 1 18.26 -14.05 -2.38
C MET A 1 18.20 -12.94 -1.33
N LYS A 2 19.33 -12.64 -0.67
CA LYS A 2 19.43 -11.55 0.31
C LYS A 2 19.47 -10.22 -0.45
N LYS A 3 18.55 -9.30 -0.15
CA LYS A 3 18.52 -7.94 -0.73
C LYS A 3 19.70 -7.14 -0.15
N GLN A 4 20.56 -6.61 -1.01
CA GLN A 4 21.68 -5.75 -0.63
C GLN A 4 21.22 -4.30 -0.52
N TRP A 5 21.67 -3.62 0.52
CA TRP A 5 21.79 -2.16 0.54
C TRP A 5 23.15 -1.83 -0.07
N ALA A 6 23.18 -1.14 -1.20
CA ALA A 6 24.43 -0.71 -1.82
C ALA A 6 24.87 0.63 -1.21
N ALA A 7 25.91 0.58 -0.36
CA ALA A 7 26.89 1.66 -0.25
C ALA A 7 28.06 1.27 -1.16
N VAL A 8 28.40 2.11 -2.13
CA VAL A 8 29.38 1.78 -3.19
C VAL A 8 30.81 1.92 -2.67
N THR A 9 31.56 0.82 -2.59
CA THR A 9 33.03 0.78 -2.79
C THR A 9 33.57 -0.67 -2.94
N GLY A 10 34.28 -0.94 -4.05
CA GLY A 10 35.44 -1.87 -4.12
C GLY A 10 35.28 -3.40 -4.25
N ALA A 11 35.32 -3.91 -5.50
CA ALA A 11 36.01 -5.10 -6.05
C ALA A 11 36.17 -6.48 -5.31
N PHE A 12 35.70 -7.54 -6.03
CA PHE A 12 36.25 -8.89 -6.31
C PHE A 12 36.32 -10.06 -5.26
N VAL A 13 35.61 -11.18 -5.57
CA VAL A 13 36.06 -12.59 -5.84
C VAL A 13 35.05 -13.66 -5.34
N LEU A 14 34.83 -14.67 -6.20
CA LEU A 14 33.94 -15.84 -6.18
C LEU A 14 34.25 -16.92 -5.10
N ALA A 15 33.23 -17.69 -4.68
CA ALA A 15 33.19 -19.18 -4.76
C ALA A 15 31.96 -19.79 -4.04
N ALA A 16 31.41 -20.86 -4.61
CA ALA A 16 30.27 -21.64 -4.11
C ALA A 16 30.70 -22.91 -3.37
N SER A 17 29.86 -23.43 -2.47
CA SER A 17 29.59 -24.87 -2.32
C SER A 17 28.54 -25.15 -1.23
N MET A 18 27.74 -26.19 -1.47
CA MET A 18 26.69 -26.70 -0.59
C MET A 18 27.25 -27.73 0.41
N ALA A 19 26.64 -27.82 1.59
CA ALA A 19 26.57 -29.06 2.37
C ALA A 19 25.31 -29.03 3.26
N ALA A 20 24.55 -30.12 3.20
CA ALA A 20 23.41 -30.41 4.05
C ALA A 20 23.85 -31.30 5.22
N GLN A 21 23.29 -31.12 6.42
CA GLN A 21 22.74 -32.22 7.25
C GLN A 21 22.09 -31.75 8.57
N ALA A 22 20.89 -32.29 8.78
CA ALA A 22 20.30 -32.82 10.01
C ALA A 22 20.03 -31.93 11.25
N GLN A 23 18.76 -31.59 11.45
CA GLN A 23 17.95 -31.79 12.68
C GLN A 23 16.52 -31.34 12.32
N ASP A 24 15.45 -32.09 12.56
CA ASP A 24 14.81 -32.16 13.87
C ASP A 24 13.60 -33.13 13.81
N ARG A 25 13.52 -34.08 14.75
CA ARG A 25 12.46 -35.11 14.85
C ARG A 25 11.11 -34.55 15.36
N GLY A 26 11.01 -33.25 15.64
CA GLY A 26 9.74 -32.58 15.96
C GLY A 26 8.79 -32.38 14.77
N ASN A 27 9.29 -32.46 13.53
CA ASN A 27 8.51 -32.17 12.33
C ASN A 27 7.53 -33.28 11.91
N LEU A 28 7.75 -34.53 12.32
CA LEU A 28 6.92 -35.65 11.87
C LEU A 28 5.53 -35.61 12.52
N LEU A 29 5.43 -35.27 13.80
CA LEU A 29 4.15 -35.12 14.50
C LEU A 29 3.39 -33.86 14.05
N GLN A 30 4.11 -32.79 13.69
CA GLN A 30 3.53 -31.58 13.10
C GLN A 30 3.05 -31.81 11.65
N GLN A 31 3.73 -32.67 10.89
CA GLN A 31 3.29 -33.12 9.56
C GLN A 31 2.08 -34.03 9.62
N ILE A 32 1.99 -34.93 10.61
CA ILE A 32 0.81 -35.77 10.83
C ILE A 32 -0.39 -34.90 11.28
N GLY A 33 -0.17 -33.90 12.13
CA GLY A 33 -1.19 -32.92 12.50
C GLY A 33 -1.73 -32.13 11.30
N ARG A 34 -0.87 -31.74 10.34
CA ARG A 34 -1.28 -31.10 9.08
C ARG A 34 -1.96 -32.06 8.10
N ALA A 35 -1.58 -33.34 8.08
CA ALA A 35 -2.22 -34.34 7.22
C ALA A 35 -3.67 -34.63 7.63
N ILE A 36 -4.00 -34.48 8.92
CA ILE A 36 -5.36 -34.70 9.44
C ILE A 36 -6.26 -33.46 9.21
N THR A 37 -5.71 -32.25 9.13
CA THR A 37 -6.48 -31.00 8.93
C THR A 37 -6.76 -30.62 7.47
N GLY A 38 -6.89 -31.59 6.56
CA GLY A 38 -7.42 -31.36 5.19
C GLY A 38 -6.61 -30.39 4.30
N THR A 39 -5.38 -30.03 4.67
CA THR A 39 -4.60 -29.00 3.97
C THR A 39 -4.17 -29.35 2.54
N GLN A 40 -4.18 -30.64 2.15
CA GLN A 40 -3.86 -31.02 0.76
C GLN A 40 -4.99 -30.65 -0.21
N GLN A 41 -6.25 -30.86 0.16
CA GLN A 41 -7.41 -30.47 -0.66
C GLN A 41 -7.45 -28.94 -0.87
N ALA A 42 -7.21 -28.18 0.19
CA ALA A 42 -7.19 -26.72 0.15
C ALA A 42 -6.08 -26.12 -0.73
N SER A 43 -4.96 -26.85 -0.92
CA SER A 43 -3.87 -26.42 -1.81
C SER A 43 -4.18 -26.67 -3.29
N MET A 44 -4.94 -27.71 -3.61
CA MET A 44 -5.33 -28.02 -5.00
C MET A 44 -6.52 -27.17 -5.47
N ASP A 45 -7.47 -26.83 -4.59
CA ASP A 45 -8.57 -25.90 -4.91
C ASP A 45 -8.12 -24.44 -5.02
N ARG A 46 -7.00 -24.07 -4.38
CA ARG A 46 -6.31 -22.78 -4.58
C ARG A 46 -5.81 -22.56 -6.01
N GLY A 47 -5.74 -23.58 -6.86
CA GLY A 47 -5.36 -23.41 -8.27
C GLY A 47 -6.53 -23.07 -9.20
N LYS A 48 -7.78 -23.13 -8.71
CA LYS A 48 -9.00 -23.09 -9.55
C LYS A 48 -9.99 -21.97 -9.19
N SER A 49 -9.66 -21.06 -8.26
CA SER A 49 -10.55 -19.93 -8.00
C SER A 49 -10.52 -18.95 -9.18
N PRO A 50 -11.68 -18.64 -9.81
CA PRO A 50 -11.76 -17.67 -10.90
C PRO A 50 -11.45 -16.23 -10.45
N TYR A 51 -11.19 -16.03 -9.15
CA TYR A 51 -10.89 -14.75 -8.52
C TYR A 51 -9.40 -14.57 -8.18
N LEU A 52 -8.53 -15.55 -8.50
CA LEU A 52 -7.10 -15.45 -8.21
C LEU A 52 -6.42 -14.47 -9.14
N ASP A 53 -5.90 -13.41 -8.54
CA ASP A 53 -4.93 -12.56 -9.21
C ASP A 53 -3.55 -13.27 -9.28
N PRO A 54 -2.67 -12.94 -10.24
CA PRO A 54 -1.32 -13.50 -10.33
C PRO A 54 -0.54 -13.42 -9.00
N GLN A 55 0.39 -14.34 -8.75
CA GLN A 55 1.27 -14.24 -7.57
C GLN A 55 2.00 -12.88 -7.56
N GLY A 56 2.05 -12.23 -6.40
CA GLY A 56 2.53 -10.86 -6.27
C GLY A 56 1.47 -9.79 -6.47
N THR A 57 0.20 -10.18 -6.67
CA THR A 57 -0.92 -9.23 -6.68
C THR A 57 -1.41 -8.94 -5.26
N TYR A 58 -0.59 -8.15 -4.56
CA TYR A 58 -0.81 -7.22 -3.45
C TYR A 58 -1.65 -7.61 -2.22
N TRP A 59 -2.56 -8.58 -2.26
CA TRP A 59 -3.40 -8.99 -1.12
C TRP A 59 -2.80 -10.12 -0.29
N ASP A 60 -1.92 -10.92 -0.90
CA ASP A 60 -1.20 -12.01 -0.26
C ASP A 60 -0.12 -11.53 0.73
N LEU A 61 0.23 -10.24 0.66
CA LEU A 61 1.25 -9.58 1.47
C LEU A 61 0.68 -8.67 2.57
N ASP A 62 -0.65 -8.58 2.70
CA ASP A 62 -1.33 -7.77 3.71
C ASP A 62 -1.14 -8.37 5.11
N GLN A 63 -0.02 -8.00 5.74
CA GLN A 63 0.14 -8.03 7.19
C GLN A 63 -0.59 -6.84 7.80
N ASP A 64 -1.00 -6.95 9.06
CA ASP A 64 -1.62 -5.83 9.78
C ASP A 64 -0.65 -4.66 10.00
N GLU A 65 0.66 -4.90 9.92
CA GLU A 65 1.70 -3.88 10.02
C GLU A 65 2.66 -3.92 8.84
N LEU A 66 3.15 -2.75 8.42
CA LEU A 66 4.25 -2.59 7.47
C LEU A 66 5.24 -1.58 8.04
N ALA A 67 6.53 -1.92 8.04
CA ALA A 67 7.62 -1.05 8.51
C ALA A 67 7.36 -0.44 9.92
N GLY A 68 6.78 -1.24 10.83
CA GLY A 68 6.45 -0.82 12.20
C GLY A 68 5.35 0.24 12.27
N ALA A 69 4.48 0.31 11.27
CA ALA A 69 3.31 1.18 11.21
C ALA A 69 2.08 0.36 10.84
N GLN A 70 0.90 0.85 11.24
CA GLN A 70 -0.35 0.19 10.89
C GLN A 70 -0.53 0.20 9.38
N HIS A 71 -0.68 -0.99 8.79
CA HIS A 71 -0.92 -1.10 7.37
C HIS A 71 -2.33 -0.60 7.06
N ILE A 72 -2.42 0.39 6.17
CA ILE A 72 -3.63 0.72 5.43
C ILE A 72 -3.65 -0.23 4.24
N ARG A 73 -4.57 -1.19 4.28
CA ARG A 73 -4.80 -2.07 3.15
C ARG A 73 -5.29 -1.17 2.05
N ALA A 74 -4.47 -0.97 1.02
CA ALA A 74 -4.86 -0.27 -0.18
C ALA A 74 -5.08 -1.34 -1.22
N GLY A 75 -6.34 -1.68 -1.44
CA GLY A 75 -6.70 -2.56 -2.53
C GLY A 75 -6.30 -1.97 -3.85
N LEU A 76 -5.70 -2.80 -4.71
CA LEU A 76 -5.07 -2.37 -5.94
C LEU A 76 -6.05 -1.72 -6.94
N ALA A 77 -6.31 -0.43 -6.81
CA ALA A 77 -6.80 0.41 -7.90
C ALA A 77 -5.68 0.71 -8.92
N SER A 78 -4.79 -0.25 -9.18
CA SER A 78 -3.37 0.11 -9.32
C SER A 78 -2.49 -0.63 -10.30
N THR A 79 -2.80 -1.86 -10.66
CA THR A 79 -2.22 -2.45 -11.86
C THR A 79 -3.29 -3.20 -12.61
N ALA A 80 -4.12 -2.50 -13.38
CA ALA A 80 -4.96 -3.02 -14.47
C ALA A 80 -5.88 -4.27 -14.23
N SER A 81 -5.86 -4.91 -13.06
CA SER A 81 -6.79 -5.91 -12.60
C SER A 81 -7.76 -5.21 -11.65
N ALA A 82 -9.04 -5.55 -11.74
CA ALA A 82 -10.13 -4.93 -10.98
C ALA A 82 -9.98 -5.14 -9.45
N GLY A 83 -9.06 -4.40 -8.83
CA GLY A 83 -8.89 -4.37 -7.38
C GLY A 83 -9.99 -3.53 -6.75
N TYR A 84 -10.54 -4.06 -5.66
CA TYR A 84 -11.70 -3.48 -5.01
C TYR A 84 -11.27 -2.52 -3.90
N HIS A 85 -12.04 -1.44 -3.73
CA HIS A 85 -11.75 -0.39 -2.77
C HIS A 85 -11.86 -0.90 -1.34
N THR A 86 -10.74 -0.89 -0.61
CA THR A 86 -10.76 -0.99 0.85
C THR A 86 -11.23 0.33 1.45
N CYS A 87 -11.86 0.27 2.62
CA CYS A 87 -12.41 1.44 3.29
C CYS A 87 -11.54 1.94 4.46
N ASP A 88 -10.28 1.52 4.53
CA ASP A 88 -9.41 1.89 5.65
C ASP A 88 -9.29 3.41 5.82
N ALA A 89 -9.17 4.19 4.75
CA ALA A 89 -9.20 5.65 4.82
C ALA A 89 -10.52 6.22 5.35
N ARG A 90 -11.66 5.61 4.99
CA ARG A 90 -12.98 6.00 5.50
C ARG A 90 -13.15 5.63 6.98
N LEU A 91 -12.56 4.53 7.43
CA LEU A 91 -12.49 4.14 8.84
C LEU A 91 -11.63 5.10 9.66
N ILE A 92 -10.46 5.50 9.13
CA ILE A 92 -9.64 6.54 9.77
C ILE A 92 -10.44 7.85 9.84
N ALA A 93 -11.17 8.20 8.79
CA ALA A 93 -12.00 9.39 8.78
C ALA A 93 -13.13 9.34 9.82
N SER A 94 -13.88 8.24 9.90
CA SER A 94 -15.02 8.09 10.81
C SER A 94 -14.60 8.06 12.28
N THR A 95 -13.39 7.60 12.58
CA THR A 95 -12.85 7.50 13.93
C THR A 95 -12.19 8.78 14.42
N ARG A 96 -11.82 9.70 13.51
CA ARG A 96 -11.08 10.93 13.82
C ARG A 96 -11.80 12.22 13.46
N SER A 97 -13.04 12.13 12.99
CA SER A 97 -13.89 13.27 12.65
C SER A 97 -15.36 12.96 12.88
N SER A 98 -16.23 13.92 12.55
CA SER A 98 -17.68 13.73 12.54
C SER A 98 -18.18 12.91 11.34
N TYR A 99 -17.29 12.45 10.43
CA TYR A 99 -17.69 11.61 9.30
C TYR A 99 -18.40 10.34 9.78
N ARG A 100 -19.49 9.99 9.10
CA ARG A 100 -20.24 8.76 9.34
C ARG A 100 -20.43 8.06 8.00
N LEU A 101 -20.12 6.77 7.97
CA LEU A 101 -20.45 5.93 6.84
C LEU A 101 -21.97 5.82 6.75
N SER A 102 -22.53 6.19 5.60
CA SER A 102 -23.90 5.83 5.25
C SER A 102 -24.02 4.30 5.14
N LYS A 103 -25.27 3.81 5.17
CA LYS A 103 -25.56 2.39 4.99
C LYS A 103 -24.97 1.84 3.69
N ALA A 104 -25.14 2.56 2.58
CA ALA A 104 -24.62 2.16 1.28
C ALA A 104 -23.08 2.11 1.26
N GLU A 105 -22.41 3.10 1.89
CA GLU A 105 -20.96 3.08 2.00
C GLU A 105 -20.47 1.89 2.85
N ARG A 106 -21.14 1.59 3.97
CA ARG A 106 -20.80 0.42 4.79
C ARG A 106 -20.98 -0.89 4.01
N GLU A 107 -22.09 -1.06 3.31
CA GLU A 107 -22.35 -2.26 2.50
C GLU A 107 -21.25 -2.44 1.42
N GLN A 108 -20.85 -1.36 0.75
CA GLN A 108 -19.74 -1.36 -0.20
C GLN A 108 -18.41 -1.73 0.47
N CYS A 109 -18.12 -1.17 1.64
CA CYS A 109 -16.89 -1.48 2.38
C CYS A 109 -16.81 -2.96 2.76
N LEU A 110 -17.90 -3.52 3.29
CA LEU A 110 -17.96 -4.90 3.73
C LEU A 110 -17.99 -5.88 2.55
N TYR A 111 -18.57 -5.50 1.42
CA TYR A 111 -18.39 -6.26 0.17
C TYR A 111 -16.90 -6.36 -0.17
N GLY A 112 -16.14 -5.27 0.00
CA GLY A 112 -14.69 -5.29 -0.22
C GLY A 112 -13.99 -6.29 0.69
N GLU A 113 -14.31 -6.30 1.98
CA GLU A 113 -13.79 -7.30 2.93
C GLU A 113 -14.10 -8.74 2.50
N TRP A 114 -15.35 -9.00 2.09
CA TRP A 114 -15.76 -10.31 1.59
C TRP A 114 -15.01 -10.72 0.33
N LEU A 115 -14.85 -9.81 -0.62
CA LEU A 115 -14.17 -10.10 -1.88
C LEU A 115 -12.69 -10.39 -1.64
N ILE A 116 -12.03 -9.64 -0.76
CA ILE A 116 -10.62 -9.88 -0.37
C ILE A 116 -10.48 -11.24 0.29
N ASP A 117 -11.34 -11.57 1.26
CA ASP A 117 -11.35 -12.88 1.92
C ASP A 117 -11.59 -14.01 0.90
N THR A 118 -12.55 -13.83 -0.01
CA THR A 118 -12.89 -14.80 -1.05
C THR A 118 -11.73 -15.01 -2.03
N LYS A 119 -11.02 -13.95 -2.40
CA LYS A 119 -9.81 -14.04 -3.23
C LYS A 119 -8.68 -14.80 -2.53
N ARG A 120 -8.48 -14.54 -1.23
CA ARG A 120 -7.37 -15.10 -0.45
C ARG A 120 -7.61 -16.54 -0.01
N ASN A 121 -8.82 -16.84 0.44
CA ASN A 121 -9.17 -18.07 1.13
C ASN A 121 -10.14 -18.95 0.32
N GLY A 122 -10.62 -18.46 -0.82
CA GLY A 122 -11.61 -19.14 -1.66
C GLY A 122 -13.07 -18.84 -1.27
N PRO A 123 -14.03 -19.31 -2.08
CA PRO A 123 -15.45 -19.12 -1.80
C PRO A 123 -15.86 -19.68 -0.44
N ASN A 124 -16.73 -18.97 0.26
CA ASN A 124 -17.11 -19.27 1.64
C ASN A 124 -18.63 -19.41 1.85
N GLY A 125 -19.36 -19.68 0.77
CA GLY A 125 -20.81 -19.85 0.77
C GLY A 125 -21.63 -18.56 0.79
N ILE A 126 -20.99 -17.39 0.83
CA ILE A 126 -21.66 -16.07 0.70
C ILE A 126 -21.48 -15.55 -0.73
N THR A 127 -22.53 -14.97 -1.30
CA THR A 127 -22.48 -14.31 -2.62
C THR A 127 -22.59 -12.78 -2.52
N ALA A 128 -22.16 -12.10 -3.58
CA ALA A 128 -22.25 -10.66 -3.76
C ALA A 128 -23.67 -10.08 -3.49
N GLN A 129 -24.72 -10.86 -3.77
CA GLN A 129 -26.13 -10.44 -3.63
C GLN A 129 -26.67 -10.61 -2.20
N GLN A 130 -25.84 -10.99 -1.23
CA GLN A 130 -26.24 -11.26 0.15
C GLN A 130 -25.61 -10.27 1.16
N PRO A 131 -25.93 -8.96 1.09
CA PRO A 131 -25.30 -7.93 1.92
C PRO A 131 -25.48 -8.19 3.43
N GLN A 132 -26.60 -8.78 3.84
CA GLN A 132 -26.83 -9.14 5.25
C GLN A 132 -25.94 -10.29 5.73
N ALA A 133 -25.63 -11.25 4.85
CA ALA A 133 -24.72 -12.36 5.19
C ALA A 133 -23.28 -11.86 5.29
N ILE A 134 -22.90 -10.95 4.37
CA ILE A 134 -21.61 -10.23 4.42
C ILE A 134 -21.51 -9.44 5.74
N GLU A 135 -22.51 -8.63 6.08
CA GLU A 135 -22.55 -7.87 7.34
C GLU A 135 -22.37 -8.77 8.56
N ARG A 136 -23.12 -9.87 8.67
CA ARG A 136 -23.00 -10.81 9.80
C ARG A 136 -21.61 -11.43 9.93
N LYS A 137 -20.92 -11.67 8.81
CA LYS A 137 -19.60 -12.30 8.83
C LYS A 137 -18.45 -11.32 9.07
N TYR A 138 -18.49 -10.13 8.44
CA TYR A 138 -17.37 -9.20 8.41
C TYR A 138 -17.57 -7.94 9.26
N GLY A 139 -18.80 -7.61 9.65
CA GLY A 139 -19.14 -6.37 10.36
C GLY A 139 -18.38 -6.18 11.67
N ALA A 140 -18.32 -7.21 12.52
CA ALA A 140 -17.61 -7.13 13.80
C ALA A 140 -16.10 -6.90 13.63
N ALA A 141 -15.47 -7.54 12.63
CA ALA A 141 -14.05 -7.35 12.34
C ALA A 141 -13.77 -5.96 11.74
N PHE A 142 -14.68 -5.46 10.91
CA PHE A 142 -14.65 -4.12 10.34
C PHE A 142 -14.74 -3.05 11.42
N ASP A 143 -15.66 -3.20 12.37
CA ASP A 143 -15.82 -2.27 13.49
C ASP A 143 -14.61 -2.35 14.45
N ALA A 144 -14.10 -3.55 14.73
CA ALA A 144 -12.88 -3.72 15.51
C ALA A 144 -11.66 -3.06 14.84
N ARG A 145 -11.57 -3.06 13.50
CA ARG A 145 -10.51 -2.36 12.76
C ARG A 145 -10.66 -0.85 12.88
N ALA A 146 -11.89 -0.33 12.80
CA ALA A 146 -12.16 1.09 13.04
C ALA A 146 -11.70 1.50 14.45
N GLU A 147 -12.06 0.74 15.48
CA GLU A 147 -11.64 1.01 16.86
C GLU A 147 -10.12 1.01 17.02
N ARG A 148 -9.40 0.10 16.35
CA ARG A 148 -7.92 0.12 16.34
C ARG A 148 -7.37 1.43 15.76
N PHE A 149 -7.93 1.92 14.66
CA PHE A 149 -7.46 3.16 14.02
C PHE A 149 -7.64 4.42 14.86
N ARG A 150 -8.57 4.42 15.84
CA ARG A 150 -8.76 5.56 16.75
C ARG A 150 -7.46 5.92 17.47
N GLY A 151 -6.71 4.92 17.95
CA GLY A 151 -5.46 5.11 18.69
C GLY A 151 -4.19 5.22 17.84
N ILE A 152 -4.25 4.93 16.53
CA ILE A 152 -3.06 4.80 15.69
C ILE A 152 -2.84 6.04 14.83
N GLN A 153 -1.72 6.74 15.00
CA GLN A 153 -1.41 7.91 14.18
C GLN A 153 -0.51 7.61 12.99
N ARG A 154 0.28 6.53 13.07
CA ARG A 154 1.31 6.17 12.12
C ARG A 154 0.84 5.02 11.23
N PHE A 155 0.84 5.26 9.94
CA PHE A 155 0.34 4.34 8.94
C PHE A 155 1.38 4.06 7.87
N ALA A 156 1.26 2.91 7.24
CA ALA A 156 2.02 2.55 6.05
C ALA A 156 1.09 2.00 4.98
N LEU A 157 1.44 2.20 3.72
CA LEU A 157 0.76 1.57 2.59
C LEU A 157 1.73 1.32 1.45
N ARG A 158 1.32 0.46 0.53
CA ARG A 158 2.01 0.26 -0.75
C ARG A 158 1.29 1.11 -1.80
N PRO A 159 1.89 2.23 -2.23
CA PRO A 159 1.24 3.15 -3.14
C PRO A 159 1.17 2.55 -4.54
N ASN A 160 0.24 3.09 -5.31
CA ASN A 160 0.12 2.81 -6.71
C ASN A 160 0.81 3.87 -7.56
N ILE A 161 2.05 3.67 -7.96
CA ILE A 161 2.73 4.67 -8.79
C ILE A 161 2.46 4.34 -10.27
N VAL A 162 1.35 4.84 -10.82
CA VAL A 162 0.94 4.62 -12.23
C VAL A 162 1.71 5.52 -13.18
N ASP A 163 1.94 6.77 -12.80
CA ASP A 163 2.67 7.72 -13.62
C ASP A 163 4.15 7.34 -13.66
N GLN A 164 4.74 7.36 -14.86
CA GLN A 164 6.17 7.16 -14.99
C GLN A 164 6.89 8.35 -14.35
N PRO A 165 7.89 8.09 -13.47
CA PRO A 165 8.74 9.16 -12.97
C PRO A 165 9.36 9.96 -14.12
N SER A 166 9.45 11.27 -13.97
CA SER A 166 9.99 12.16 -14.99
C SER A 166 11.35 12.69 -14.57
N TYR A 167 12.31 12.70 -15.49
CA TYR A 167 13.64 13.26 -15.23
C TYR A 167 13.74 14.68 -15.76
N ASP A 168 14.03 15.64 -14.87
CA ASP A 168 14.31 17.02 -15.22
C ASP A 168 15.82 17.22 -15.38
N ARG A 169 16.26 17.38 -16.63
CA ARG A 169 17.68 17.60 -16.98
C ARG A 169 18.23 18.92 -16.43
N GLN A 170 17.42 19.96 -16.30
CA GLN A 170 17.88 21.26 -15.81
C GLN A 170 18.09 21.21 -14.31
N ARG A 171 17.21 20.51 -13.58
CA ARG A 171 17.32 20.33 -12.12
C ARG A 171 18.18 19.14 -11.70
N GLY A 172 18.57 18.25 -12.62
CA GLY A 172 19.29 17.01 -12.30
C GLY A 172 18.51 16.13 -11.32
N THR A 173 17.19 16.06 -11.49
CA THR A 173 16.27 15.49 -10.52
C THR A 173 15.29 14.54 -11.20
N LEU A 174 15.10 13.36 -10.61
CA LEU A 174 13.99 12.47 -10.92
C LEU A 174 12.80 12.84 -10.04
N ASP A 175 11.72 13.32 -10.66
CA ASP A 175 10.46 13.64 -10.00
C ASP A 175 9.53 12.42 -10.00
N ILE A 176 9.08 12.02 -8.80
CA ILE A 176 8.12 10.93 -8.61
C ILE A 176 6.92 11.50 -7.87
N TYR A 177 5.71 11.29 -8.38
CA TYR A 177 4.47 11.70 -7.74
C TYR A 177 3.78 10.49 -7.13
N VAL A 178 3.78 10.42 -5.80
CA VAL A 178 3.31 9.25 -5.06
C VAL A 178 1.90 9.48 -4.53
N PRO A 179 0.90 8.69 -4.96
CA PRO A 179 -0.43 8.80 -4.41
C PRO A 179 -0.47 8.20 -3.01
N ILE A 180 -1.12 8.91 -2.10
CA ILE A 180 -1.48 8.39 -0.78
C ILE A 180 -3.00 8.30 -0.79
N PRO A 181 -3.58 7.12 -1.06
CA PRO A 181 -5.01 6.98 -1.24
C PRO A 181 -5.76 7.38 0.03
N TRP A 182 -6.57 8.43 -0.09
CA TRP A 182 -7.46 8.91 0.94
C TRP A 182 -8.87 8.99 0.37
N ILE A 183 -9.68 8.01 0.75
CA ILE A 183 -11.07 7.84 0.30
C ILE A 183 -11.14 7.67 -1.23
N THR A 184 -11.25 6.41 -1.65
CA THR A 184 -11.32 6.01 -3.05
C THR A 184 -12.47 6.69 -3.80
N GLY A 185 -12.19 7.17 -5.02
CA GLY A 185 -13.22 7.64 -5.95
C GLY A 185 -12.80 8.67 -7.01
N PHE A 186 -11.51 8.86 -7.31
CA PHE A 186 -11.00 9.85 -8.28
C PHE A 186 -10.99 11.32 -7.82
N GLN A 187 -11.33 11.63 -6.57
CA GLN A 187 -11.22 13.00 -6.05
C GLN A 187 -9.99 13.17 -5.17
N VAL A 188 -9.03 13.91 -5.74
CA VAL A 188 -7.71 14.31 -5.23
C VAL A 188 -7.75 15.16 -3.96
N GLU A 189 -8.93 15.51 -3.48
CA GLU A 189 -9.04 16.63 -2.55
C GLU A 189 -8.77 16.24 -1.08
N GLY A 190 -8.49 14.97 -0.78
CA GLY A 190 -8.52 14.41 0.58
C GLY A 190 -7.26 14.54 1.44
N ILE A 191 -6.07 14.77 0.87
CA ILE A 191 -4.81 14.87 1.64
C ILE A 191 -4.09 16.17 1.35
N THR A 192 -3.53 16.75 2.40
CA THR A 192 -2.56 17.84 2.34
C THR A 192 -1.41 17.60 3.31
N GLY A 193 -0.32 18.32 3.10
CA GLY A 193 0.89 18.25 3.92
C GLY A 193 2.04 18.92 3.21
N GLU A 194 3.16 19.04 3.91
CA GLU A 194 4.42 19.43 3.29
C GLU A 194 4.81 18.41 2.20
N GLY A 195 5.27 18.90 1.05
CA GLY A 195 5.65 18.07 -0.10
C GLY A 195 4.49 17.58 -0.97
N PHE A 196 3.23 17.91 -0.66
CA PHE A 196 2.10 17.60 -1.54
C PHE A 196 1.88 18.66 -2.60
N VAL A 197 1.54 18.22 -3.82
CA VAL A 197 1.08 19.12 -4.87
C VAL A 197 -0.29 19.69 -4.46
N PRO A 198 -0.49 21.03 -4.49
CA PRO A 198 -1.77 21.64 -4.13
C PRO A 198 -2.94 21.08 -4.95
N THR A 199 -4.08 20.92 -4.30
CA THR A 199 -5.32 20.42 -4.93
C THR A 199 -5.94 21.43 -5.90
N SER A 200 -5.63 22.71 -5.72
CA SER A 200 -5.99 23.80 -6.62
C SER A 200 -4.89 24.85 -6.64
N ALA A 201 -4.72 25.50 -7.78
CA ALA A 201 -3.89 26.70 -7.93
C ALA A 201 -4.76 27.81 -8.53
N ARG A 202 -4.41 29.06 -8.21
CA ARG A 202 -5.14 30.24 -8.68
C ARG A 202 -4.19 31.33 -9.15
N SER A 203 -4.64 32.06 -10.16
CA SER A 203 -4.10 33.34 -10.60
C SER A 203 -5.17 34.42 -10.40
N GLU A 204 -4.86 35.69 -10.71
CA GLU A 204 -5.87 36.76 -10.71
C GLU A 204 -7.08 36.47 -11.62
N ARG A 205 -6.93 35.58 -12.62
CA ARG A 205 -7.93 35.38 -13.69
C ARG A 205 -8.45 33.94 -13.80
N SER A 206 -7.88 32.99 -13.07
CA SER A 206 -8.24 31.57 -13.23
C SER A 206 -7.98 30.75 -11.97
N VAL A 207 -8.77 29.69 -11.80
CA VAL A 207 -8.53 28.60 -10.84
C VAL A 207 -8.40 27.32 -11.66
N TRP A 208 -7.39 26.51 -11.37
CA TRP A 208 -7.17 25.24 -12.05
C TRP A 208 -6.66 24.18 -11.07
N THR A 209 -6.75 22.93 -11.48
CA THR A 209 -6.18 21.79 -10.75
C THR A 209 -4.80 21.47 -11.33
N PRO A 210 -3.71 21.57 -10.54
CA PRO A 210 -2.38 21.20 -10.99
C PRO A 210 -2.30 19.73 -11.44
N GLN A 211 -1.38 19.45 -12.36
CA GLN A 211 -1.02 18.07 -12.67
C GLN A 211 -0.47 17.38 -11.40
N HIS A 212 -0.87 16.14 -11.16
CA HIS A 212 -0.54 15.37 -9.94
C HIS A 212 -0.99 16.01 -8.63
N ALA A 213 -2.00 16.89 -8.66
CA ALA A 213 -2.64 17.42 -7.45
C ALA A 213 -2.88 16.32 -6.41
N GLY A 214 -2.67 16.64 -5.13
CA GLY A 214 -2.82 15.73 -3.98
C GLY A 214 -1.84 14.54 -3.93
N HIS A 215 -0.90 14.44 -4.86
CA HIS A 215 0.19 13.47 -4.77
C HIS A 215 1.34 14.07 -3.95
N PHE A 216 2.05 13.21 -3.25
CA PHE A 216 3.30 13.58 -2.61
C PHE A 216 4.40 13.65 -3.67
N HIS A 217 5.03 14.81 -3.82
CA HIS A 217 6.13 15.03 -4.73
C HIS A 217 7.44 14.59 -4.07
N LEU A 218 8.06 13.56 -4.65
CA LEU A 218 9.34 13.02 -4.26
C LEU A 218 10.40 13.38 -5.31
N PRO A 219 11.15 14.48 -5.11
CA PRO A 219 12.31 14.81 -5.94
C PRO A 219 13.56 14.05 -5.47
N ILE A 220 14.19 13.30 -6.37
CA ILE A 220 15.45 12.59 -6.09
C ILE A 220 16.55 13.14 -7.00
N ARG A 221 17.58 13.75 -6.41
CA ARG A 221 18.78 14.17 -7.17
C ARG A 221 19.54 12.94 -7.64
N MET A 222 19.75 12.85 -8.96
CA MET A 222 20.54 11.79 -9.59
C MET A 222 20.97 12.23 -10.99
N SER A 223 21.96 11.55 -11.56
CA SER A 223 22.38 11.75 -12.94
C SER A 223 21.34 11.21 -13.94
N GLU A 224 21.38 11.74 -15.17
CA GLU A 224 20.54 11.25 -16.27
C GLU A 224 20.82 9.78 -16.59
N SER A 225 22.07 9.35 -16.48
CA SER A 225 22.46 7.95 -16.67
C SER A 225 21.85 7.02 -15.63
N GLU A 226 21.79 7.44 -14.36
CA GLU A 226 21.14 6.67 -13.30
C GLU A 226 19.63 6.58 -13.55
N ALA A 227 18.97 7.71 -13.82
CA ALA A 227 17.54 7.73 -14.16
C ALA A 227 17.21 6.83 -15.36
N THR A 228 18.03 6.90 -16.42
CA THR A 228 17.88 6.04 -17.60
C THR A 228 18.07 4.56 -17.25
N GLY A 229 19.01 4.23 -16.37
CA GLY A 229 19.21 2.89 -15.84
C GLY A 229 17.95 2.36 -15.13
N LEU A 230 17.37 3.18 -14.26
CA LEU A 230 16.11 2.89 -13.57
C LEU A 230 14.95 2.62 -14.54
N PHE A 231 14.81 3.47 -15.57
CA PHE A 231 13.76 3.28 -16.58
C PHE A 231 13.92 1.99 -17.39
N ARG A 232 15.16 1.62 -17.75
CA ARG A 232 15.44 0.39 -18.50
C ARG A 232 15.15 -0.88 -17.72
N GLN A 233 15.48 -0.92 -16.43
CA GLN A 233 15.16 -2.09 -15.61
C GLN A 233 13.67 -2.24 -15.37
N GLY A 234 12.93 -1.13 -15.32
CA GLY A 234 11.49 -1.12 -15.09
C GLY A 234 11.12 -1.21 -13.61
N ARG A 235 9.89 -0.78 -13.31
CA ARG A 235 9.32 -0.77 -11.96
C ARG A 235 9.03 -2.18 -11.45
N ASP A 236 9.20 -2.35 -10.14
CA ASP A 236 8.71 -3.49 -9.37
C ASP A 236 8.02 -2.94 -8.11
N ALA A 237 6.69 -2.86 -8.15
CA ALA A 237 5.91 -2.26 -7.07
C ALA A 237 5.80 -3.14 -5.81
N LYS A 238 6.43 -4.33 -5.79
CA LYS A 238 6.52 -5.19 -4.59
C LYS A 238 7.15 -4.48 -3.39
N ASP A 239 8.06 -3.55 -3.64
CA ASP A 239 8.82 -2.83 -2.60
C ASP A 239 8.41 -1.36 -2.46
N ASP A 240 7.35 -0.94 -3.14
CA ASP A 240 6.78 0.38 -2.95
C ASP A 240 6.24 0.51 -1.51
N LEU A 241 6.59 1.61 -0.86
CA LEU A 241 6.18 1.86 0.53
C LEU A 241 6.06 3.36 0.77
N VAL A 242 4.97 3.78 1.38
CA VAL A 242 4.86 5.08 2.04
C VAL A 242 4.61 4.83 3.51
N VAL A 243 5.36 5.50 4.37
CA VAL A 243 5.08 5.60 5.81
C VAL A 243 4.78 7.05 6.12
N PHE A 244 3.67 7.28 6.81
CA PHE A 244 3.18 8.62 7.10
C PHE A 244 2.41 8.65 8.42
N THR A 245 2.36 9.82 9.02
CA THR A 245 1.57 10.11 10.20
C THR A 245 0.36 10.97 9.83
N VAL A 246 -0.83 10.54 10.21
CA VAL A 246 -2.06 11.36 10.09
C VAL A 246 -2.12 12.29 11.30
N LYS A 247 -1.91 13.58 11.07
CA LYS A 247 -1.89 14.63 12.11
C LYS A 247 -3.28 15.08 12.51
N ARG A 248 -4.17 15.23 11.53
CA ARG A 248 -5.55 15.66 11.74
C ARG A 248 -6.45 15.15 10.63
N VAL A 249 -7.73 15.02 10.95
CA VAL A 249 -8.80 14.74 9.99
C VAL A 249 -9.91 15.76 10.22
N TRP A 250 -10.48 16.30 9.15
CA TRP A 250 -11.62 17.22 9.21
C TRP A 250 -12.59 16.96 8.06
N ILE A 251 -13.76 17.61 8.11
CA ILE A 251 -14.74 17.58 7.03
C ILE A 251 -14.70 18.90 6.28
N GLU A 252 -14.63 18.84 4.96
CA GLU A 252 -14.74 19.99 4.08
C GLU A 252 -15.72 19.65 2.97
N ASN A 253 -16.75 20.48 2.79
CA ASN A 253 -17.82 20.26 1.80
C ASN A 253 -18.47 18.86 1.87
N GLY A 254 -18.61 18.32 3.09
CA GLY A 254 -19.18 16.98 3.33
C GLY A 254 -18.20 15.82 3.12
N SER A 255 -16.99 16.08 2.65
CA SER A 255 -15.96 15.07 2.38
C SER A 255 -14.84 15.10 3.42
N PRO A 256 -14.33 13.94 3.87
CA PRO A 256 -13.21 13.93 4.81
C PRO A 256 -11.90 14.34 4.14
N ARG A 257 -11.12 15.09 4.91
CA ARG A 257 -9.79 15.57 4.58
C ARG A 257 -8.81 15.13 5.66
N ALA A 258 -7.54 14.98 5.31
CA ALA A 258 -6.46 14.72 6.25
C ALA A 258 -5.22 15.56 5.99
N GLY A 259 -4.59 15.93 7.09
CA GLY A 259 -3.27 16.53 7.11
C GLY A 259 -2.30 15.44 7.49
N VAL A 260 -1.34 15.15 6.62
CA VAL A 260 -0.39 14.07 6.83
C VAL A 260 1.04 14.59 6.80
N GLU A 261 1.90 13.92 7.55
CA GLU A 261 3.35 14.08 7.46
C GLU A 261 3.93 12.80 6.91
N VAL A 262 4.61 12.88 5.77
CA VAL A 262 5.28 11.72 5.17
C VAL A 262 6.64 11.54 5.85
N GLU A 263 6.88 10.34 6.36
CA GLU A 263 8.12 9.98 7.04
C GLU A 263 9.11 9.31 6.09
N ARG A 264 8.60 8.43 5.23
CA ARG A 264 9.42 7.61 4.35
C ARG A 264 8.66 7.28 3.09
N VAL A 265 9.36 7.35 1.96
CA VAL A 265 8.87 6.89 0.67
C VAL A 265 9.90 5.97 0.06
N GLN A 266 9.44 4.83 -0.45
CA GLN A 266 10.24 3.87 -1.20
C GLN A 266 9.53 3.51 -2.49
N VAL A 267 10.34 3.33 -3.52
CA VAL A 267 9.93 3.16 -4.89
C VAL A 267 10.76 2.01 -5.46
N GLY A 268 10.12 0.88 -5.70
CA GLY A 268 10.74 -0.35 -6.13
C GLY A 268 10.96 -0.43 -7.63
N TYR A 269 12.14 -0.91 -8.00
CA TYR A 269 12.56 -1.27 -9.35
C TYR A 269 13.05 -2.72 -9.32
N ARG A 270 13.18 -3.35 -10.49
CA ARG A 270 13.51 -4.79 -10.57
C ARG A 270 14.76 -5.19 -9.77
N ASN A 271 15.79 -4.35 -9.73
CA ASN A 271 17.05 -4.68 -9.06
C ASN A 271 17.36 -3.81 -7.83
N GLU A 272 16.56 -2.78 -7.55
CA GLU A 272 16.85 -1.83 -6.48
C GLU A 272 15.59 -1.12 -5.97
N VAL A 273 15.73 -0.42 -4.84
CA VAL A 273 14.68 0.41 -4.26
C VAL A 273 15.27 1.79 -4.03
N ILE A 274 14.66 2.81 -4.61
CA ILE A 274 15.02 4.21 -4.38
C ILE A 274 14.01 4.84 -3.43
N GLY A 275 14.40 5.90 -2.74
CA GLY A 275 13.51 6.54 -1.79
C GLY A 275 14.22 7.43 -0.80
N VAL A 276 13.43 8.04 0.08
CA VAL A 276 13.90 8.97 1.10
C VAL A 276 13.33 8.62 2.46
N ASP A 277 14.11 8.89 3.48
CA ASP A 277 13.71 8.87 4.89
C ASP A 277 13.73 10.32 5.39
N LEU A 278 12.58 10.97 5.30
CA LEU A 278 12.39 12.39 5.64
C LEU A 278 12.51 12.62 7.15
N ALA A 279 12.24 11.59 7.97
CA ALA A 279 12.43 11.65 9.41
C ALA A 279 13.91 11.80 9.81
N LYS A 280 14.84 11.31 8.97
CA LYS A 280 16.29 11.49 9.18
C LYS A 280 16.80 12.84 8.70
N GLN A 281 16.21 13.41 7.64
CA GLN A 281 16.61 14.72 7.14
C GLN A 281 16.35 15.83 8.17
N LYS A 282 15.23 15.76 8.91
CA LYS A 282 14.91 16.71 9.99
C LYS A 282 15.85 16.65 11.21
N LYS A 283 16.67 15.60 11.36
CA LYS A 283 17.64 15.46 12.46
C LYS A 283 19.06 15.92 12.09
N GLY A 284 19.30 16.29 10.83
CA GLY A 284 20.60 16.73 10.33
C GLY A 284 20.78 18.24 10.25
N GLU A 285 19.78 19.02 10.65
CA GLU A 285 19.88 20.48 10.80
C GLU A 285 20.13 20.80 12.28
N SER A 286 21.40 20.87 12.67
CA SER A 286 21.88 21.46 13.93
C SER A 286 23.27 22.05 13.70
#